data_AF-A0A7W0WVY3-F1
#
_entry.id   AF-A0A7W0WVY3-F1
#
_cell.length_a   1.000
_cell.length_b   1.000
_cell.length_c   1.000
_cell.angle_alpha   90.00
_cell.angle_beta   90.00
_cell.angle_gamma   90.00
#
_symmetry.space_group_name_H-M   'P 1'
#
loop_
_entity.id
_entity.type
_entity.pdbx_description
1 polymer ?
#
loop_
_entity_poly.entity_id
_entity_poly.type
_entity_poly.pdbx_seq_one_letter_code
_entity_poly.pdbx_strand_id
1 'polypeptide(L)'
;LDRLFELVDEAPAGLHDLDPPSADLPPGLPEPLIDLYARCDGGRFFHDTILLAPAREVTMPAPGRWQFATIDDDVISIDHRGRVWRTDAELDDDICEGTRLERWLAGAVDAAGLVYDGDGEFADNIFDDDGEIEPVVREKQIRLHLKRDPAAPGVRWRLAHALLEQGAVEDARNEMEQVVADDPAFAWAWLDLARISERLGEVKGAVDEARMAAESAEGSQHPQAGYFWSQVARLATQTGDDILRAEAATRTSMLAPTLKQAQMVGVRELLEAGDTESAKGLVDLLRAVWPRDLEVLELARRVEGN
;
A
#
# COMPACT_ATOMS: atom_id res chain seq x y z
N LEU A 1 -24.18 -5.65 -6.30
CA LEU A 1 -23.67 -6.64 -7.27
C LEU A 1 -24.36 -6.54 -8.63
N ASP A 2 -25.67 -6.30 -8.72
CA ASP A 2 -26.35 -6.24 -10.04
C ASP A 2 -25.70 -5.27 -11.03
N ARG A 3 -25.47 -4.02 -10.62
CA ARG A 3 -24.79 -3.04 -11.48
C ARG A 3 -23.35 -3.43 -11.87
N LEU A 4 -22.68 -4.23 -11.05
CA LEU A 4 -21.35 -4.75 -11.40
C LEU A 4 -21.46 -5.77 -12.53
N PHE A 5 -22.37 -6.73 -12.41
CA PHE A 5 -22.54 -7.76 -13.45
C PHE A 5 -23.11 -7.18 -14.74
N GLU A 6 -23.93 -6.13 -14.68
CA GLU A 6 -24.29 -5.36 -15.88
C GLU A 6 -23.05 -4.79 -16.59
N LEU A 7 -22.06 -4.27 -15.85
CA LEU A 7 -20.81 -3.76 -16.45
C LEU A 7 -19.96 -4.86 -17.05
N VAL A 8 -19.90 -6.03 -16.40
CA VAL A 8 -19.20 -7.22 -16.90
C VAL A 8 -19.85 -7.73 -18.19
N ASP A 9 -21.18 -7.76 -18.24
CA ASP A 9 -21.95 -8.20 -19.41
C ASP A 9 -21.88 -7.20 -20.58
N GLU A 10 -21.71 -5.91 -20.29
CA GLU A 10 -21.54 -4.83 -21.27
C GLU A 10 -20.10 -4.79 -21.87
N ALA A 11 -19.13 -5.46 -21.26
CA ALA A 11 -17.74 -5.45 -21.69
C ALA A 11 -17.50 -6.23 -23.00
N PRO A 12 -16.43 -5.89 -23.76
CA PRO A 12 -16.02 -6.66 -24.93
C PRO A 12 -15.83 -8.15 -24.61
N ALA A 13 -16.19 -9.01 -25.56
CA ALA A 13 -16.08 -10.45 -25.40
C ALA A 13 -14.62 -10.88 -25.15
N GLY A 14 -14.42 -11.77 -24.16
CA GLY A 14 -13.09 -12.26 -23.79
C GLY A 14 -12.37 -11.43 -22.73
N LEU A 15 -12.89 -10.25 -22.37
CA LEU A 15 -12.30 -9.43 -21.30
C LEU A 15 -12.53 -10.05 -19.91
N HIS A 16 -13.62 -10.79 -19.76
CA HIS A 16 -14.01 -11.51 -18.55
C HIS A 16 -14.33 -12.96 -18.87
N ASP A 17 -13.89 -13.87 -18.00
CA ASP A 17 -14.23 -15.29 -18.06
C ASP A 17 -14.65 -15.77 -16.67
N LEU A 18 -15.96 -15.80 -16.42
CA LEU A 18 -16.52 -16.11 -15.11
C LEU A 18 -17.07 -17.54 -15.07
N ASP A 19 -16.69 -18.26 -14.02
CA ASP A 19 -17.19 -19.60 -13.77
C ASP A 19 -18.66 -19.54 -13.33
N PRO A 20 -19.48 -20.54 -13.71
CA PRO A 20 -20.88 -20.59 -13.30
C PRO A 20 -21.01 -20.63 -11.77
N PRO A 21 -22.10 -20.10 -11.19
CA PRO A 21 -22.28 -20.05 -9.75
C PRO A 21 -22.30 -21.45 -9.11
N SER A 22 -21.79 -21.54 -7.88
CA SER A 22 -21.77 -22.79 -7.11
C SER A 22 -23.03 -22.93 -6.26
N ALA A 23 -23.62 -24.13 -6.29
CA ALA A 23 -24.73 -24.49 -5.40
C ALA A 23 -24.26 -24.98 -4.02
N ASP A 24 -22.97 -25.28 -3.86
CA ASP A 24 -22.38 -25.85 -2.64
C ASP A 24 -21.25 -24.95 -2.15
N LEU A 25 -21.59 -24.01 -1.27
CA LEU A 25 -20.66 -23.04 -0.72
C LEU A 25 -20.05 -23.56 0.58
N PRO A 26 -18.72 -23.39 0.78
CA PRO A 26 -18.09 -23.72 2.05
C PRO A 26 -18.75 -22.99 3.24
N PRO A 27 -18.88 -23.66 4.40
CA PRO A 27 -19.43 -23.02 5.59
C PRO A 27 -18.49 -21.92 6.10
N GLY A 28 -19.07 -20.85 6.63
CA GLY A 28 -18.32 -19.77 7.28
C GLY A 28 -17.79 -18.70 6.34
N LEU A 29 -18.15 -18.72 5.05
CA LEU A 29 -17.95 -17.56 4.18
C LEU A 29 -18.74 -16.34 4.68
N PRO A 30 -18.18 -15.12 4.58
CA PRO A 30 -18.92 -13.90 4.89
C PRO A 30 -19.99 -13.63 3.83
N GLU A 31 -21.09 -12.98 4.22
CA GLU A 31 -22.26 -12.69 3.38
C GLU A 31 -21.90 -12.07 2.00
N PRO A 32 -20.97 -11.09 1.89
CA PRO A 32 -20.59 -10.55 0.59
C PRO A 32 -19.98 -11.58 -0.38
N LEU A 33 -19.24 -12.58 0.13
CA LEU A 33 -18.72 -13.66 -0.71
C LEU A 33 -19.81 -14.66 -1.08
N ILE A 34 -20.75 -14.95 -0.17
CA ILE A 34 -21.92 -15.79 -0.49
C ILE A 34 -22.70 -15.17 -1.65
N ASP A 35 -22.96 -13.86 -1.57
CA ASP A 35 -23.68 -13.12 -2.61
C ASP A 35 -22.90 -13.09 -3.94
N LEU A 36 -21.57 -12.97 -3.89
CA LEU A 36 -20.71 -13.04 -5.08
C LEU A 36 -20.74 -14.44 -5.71
N TYR A 37 -20.55 -15.49 -4.91
CA TYR A 37 -20.48 -16.87 -5.41
C TYR A 37 -21.84 -17.45 -5.86
N ALA A 38 -22.95 -16.86 -5.38
CA ALA A 38 -24.27 -17.11 -5.94
C ALA A 38 -24.42 -16.60 -7.39
N ARG A 39 -23.47 -15.78 -7.88
CA ARG A 39 -23.45 -15.21 -9.23
C ARG A 39 -22.34 -15.79 -10.12
N CYS A 40 -21.15 -16.03 -9.57
CA CYS A 40 -20.03 -16.69 -10.26
C CYS A 40 -19.10 -17.42 -9.27
N ASP A 41 -18.70 -18.66 -9.54
CA ASP A 41 -17.82 -19.46 -8.65
C ASP A 41 -16.33 -19.32 -8.98
N GLY A 42 -15.86 -18.08 -9.10
CA GLY A 42 -14.51 -17.79 -9.59
C GLY A 42 -14.51 -17.22 -10.99
N GLY A 43 -13.31 -16.92 -11.48
CA GLY A 43 -13.11 -16.41 -12.83
C GLY A 43 -12.01 -15.39 -12.95
N ARG A 44 -11.80 -14.93 -14.17
CA ARG A 44 -10.79 -13.97 -14.57
C ARG A 44 -11.48 -12.67 -14.97
N PHE A 45 -10.99 -11.56 -14.43
CA PHE A 45 -11.32 -10.24 -14.94
C PHE A 45 -10.09 -9.62 -15.59
N PHE A 46 -10.28 -9.01 -16.75
CA PHE A 46 -9.29 -8.19 -17.46
C PHE A 46 -8.01 -8.94 -17.84
N HIS A 47 -8.12 -9.97 -18.69
CA HIS A 47 -6.94 -10.73 -19.15
C HIS A 47 -6.01 -11.18 -18.00
N ASP A 48 -6.62 -11.68 -16.91
CA ASP A 48 -5.95 -12.20 -15.71
C ASP A 48 -5.46 -11.16 -14.69
N THR A 49 -5.74 -9.86 -14.86
CA THR A 49 -5.39 -8.85 -13.84
C THR A 49 -6.03 -9.15 -12.49
N ILE A 50 -7.29 -9.61 -12.46
CA ILE A 50 -7.94 -10.06 -11.22
C ILE A 50 -8.36 -11.50 -11.38
N LEU A 51 -7.83 -12.36 -10.51
CA LEU A 51 -8.19 -13.76 -10.46
C LEU A 51 -9.05 -14.01 -9.23
N LEU A 52 -10.34 -14.27 -9.44
CA LEU A 52 -11.26 -14.69 -8.39
C LEU A 52 -11.13 -16.20 -8.18
N ALA A 53 -10.74 -16.61 -6.99
CA ALA A 53 -10.66 -18.02 -6.64
C ALA A 53 -12.07 -18.64 -6.58
N PRO A 54 -12.25 -19.92 -6.96
CA PRO A 54 -13.51 -20.60 -6.72
C PRO A 54 -13.77 -20.72 -5.21
N ALA A 55 -15.04 -20.76 -4.79
CA ALA A 55 -15.41 -20.73 -3.38
C ALA A 55 -14.69 -21.81 -2.56
N ARG A 56 -14.51 -23.01 -3.14
CA ARG A 56 -13.81 -24.15 -2.52
C ARG A 56 -12.32 -23.93 -2.24
N GLU A 57 -11.71 -22.94 -2.89
CA GLU A 57 -10.29 -22.58 -2.73
C GLU A 57 -10.10 -21.32 -1.85
N VAL A 58 -11.18 -20.69 -1.40
CA VAL A 58 -11.12 -19.61 -0.42
C VAL A 58 -10.54 -20.12 0.89
N THR A 59 -9.48 -19.47 1.37
CA THR A 59 -8.83 -19.81 2.63
C THR A 59 -8.96 -18.69 3.66
N MET A 60 -8.81 -19.02 4.94
CA MET A 60 -8.82 -18.04 6.04
C MET A 60 -7.52 -18.17 6.85
N PRO A 61 -6.40 -17.60 6.36
CA PRO A 61 -5.09 -17.75 7.01
C PRO A 61 -5.01 -17.04 8.36
N ALA A 62 -5.77 -15.95 8.53
CA ALA A 62 -5.91 -15.21 9.77
C ALA A 62 -7.39 -15.11 10.16
N PRO A 63 -7.73 -15.13 11.47
CA PRO A 63 -9.12 -15.08 11.90
C PRO A 63 -9.88 -13.88 11.32
N GLY A 64 -10.97 -14.15 10.59
CA GLY A 64 -11.83 -13.12 10.03
C GLY A 64 -11.29 -12.43 8.77
N ARG A 65 -10.28 -13.01 8.11
CA ARG A 65 -9.77 -12.59 6.80
C ARG A 65 -9.79 -13.76 5.82
N TRP A 66 -10.64 -13.68 4.81
CA TRP A 66 -10.77 -14.69 3.76
C TRP A 66 -10.02 -14.25 2.52
N GLN A 67 -9.02 -15.01 2.08
CA GLN A 67 -8.33 -14.81 0.82
C GLN A 67 -9.20 -15.39 -0.30
N PHE A 68 -9.59 -14.55 -1.25
CA PHE A 68 -10.58 -14.92 -2.27
C PHE A 68 -10.20 -14.50 -3.68
N ALA A 69 -9.18 -13.65 -3.85
CA ALA A 69 -8.70 -13.25 -5.15
C ALA A 69 -7.21 -12.87 -5.12
N THR A 70 -6.62 -12.68 -6.29
CA THR A 70 -5.31 -12.02 -6.46
C THR A 70 -5.41 -10.88 -7.48
N ILE A 71 -4.56 -9.86 -7.32
CA ILE A 71 -4.33 -8.79 -8.31
C ILE A 71 -2.82 -8.63 -8.49
N ASP A 72 -2.30 -8.80 -9.70
CA ASP A 72 -0.86 -8.66 -9.99
C ASP A 72 0.00 -9.44 -8.97
N ASP A 73 -0.39 -10.69 -8.70
CA ASP A 73 0.16 -11.59 -7.66
C ASP A 73 -0.07 -11.20 -6.19
N ASP A 74 -0.49 -9.97 -5.90
CA ASP A 74 -0.86 -9.57 -4.55
C ASP A 74 -2.15 -10.25 -4.10
N VAL A 75 -2.14 -10.69 -2.84
CA VAL A 75 -3.27 -11.41 -2.27
C VAL A 75 -4.37 -10.43 -1.88
N ILE A 76 -5.59 -10.74 -2.32
CA ILE A 76 -6.79 -10.01 -1.94
C ILE A 76 -7.60 -10.82 -0.93
N SER A 77 -7.85 -10.18 0.21
CA SER A 77 -8.70 -10.72 1.27
C SER A 77 -9.90 -9.84 1.57
N ILE A 78 -10.91 -10.43 2.21
CA ILE A 78 -12.11 -9.73 2.66
C ILE A 78 -12.33 -9.98 4.16
N ASP A 79 -12.87 -9.00 4.87
CA ASP A 79 -13.30 -9.17 6.26
C ASP A 79 -14.81 -9.40 6.39
N HIS A 80 -15.27 -9.71 7.62
CA HIS A 80 -16.70 -9.96 7.90
C HIS A 80 -17.62 -8.77 7.61
N ARG A 81 -17.09 -7.54 7.48
CA ARG A 81 -17.85 -6.33 7.15
C ARG A 81 -17.89 -6.07 5.64
N GLY A 82 -17.23 -6.92 4.86
CA GLY A 82 -17.10 -6.78 3.42
C GLY A 82 -16.00 -5.83 2.99
N ARG A 83 -15.12 -5.37 3.89
CA ARG A 83 -13.96 -4.57 3.48
C ARG A 83 -12.97 -5.45 2.76
N VAL A 84 -12.43 -4.93 1.66
CA VAL A 84 -11.43 -5.60 0.83
C VAL A 84 -10.06 -5.06 1.21
N TRP A 85 -9.10 -5.98 1.22
CA TRP A 85 -7.74 -5.72 1.65
C TRP A 85 -6.76 -6.37 0.70
N ARG A 86 -5.69 -5.66 0.39
CA ARG A 86 -4.58 -6.15 -0.41
C ARG A 86 -3.38 -6.31 0.51
N THR A 87 -2.79 -7.50 0.51
CA THR A 87 -1.50 -7.73 1.12
C THR A 87 -0.45 -7.23 0.14
N ASP A 88 0.13 -6.09 0.44
CA ASP A 88 1.17 -5.45 -0.38
C ASP A 88 2.51 -6.14 -0.08
N ALA A 89 3.03 -6.87 -1.06
CA ALA A 89 4.24 -7.67 -0.87
C ALA A 89 5.50 -6.82 -0.61
N GLU A 90 5.54 -5.59 -1.11
CA GLU A 90 6.68 -4.69 -0.91
C GLU A 90 6.71 -4.12 0.51
N LEU A 91 5.52 -3.76 1.02
CA LEU A 91 5.38 -3.25 2.38
C LEU A 91 5.31 -4.35 3.45
N ASP A 92 5.03 -5.60 3.05
CA ASP A 92 4.70 -6.73 3.93
C ASP A 92 3.58 -6.33 4.90
N ASP A 93 2.49 -5.77 4.36
CA ASP A 93 1.38 -5.21 5.14
C ASP A 93 0.03 -5.30 4.42
N ASP A 94 -1.06 -5.23 5.19
CA ASP A 94 -2.43 -5.29 4.70
C ASP A 94 -3.06 -3.90 4.57
N ILE A 95 -3.33 -3.49 3.32
CA ILE A 95 -3.91 -2.18 2.99
C ILE A 95 -5.39 -2.34 2.66
N CYS A 96 -6.26 -1.50 3.22
CA CYS A 96 -7.68 -1.53 2.91
C CYS A 96 -7.98 -0.87 1.56
N GLU A 97 -8.18 -1.69 0.52
CA GLU A 97 -8.49 -1.31 -0.86
C GLU A 97 -9.95 -0.92 -1.09
N GLY A 98 -10.84 -1.33 -0.20
CA GLY A 98 -12.26 -1.14 -0.39
C GLY A 98 -13.02 -1.21 0.91
N THR A 99 -13.97 -0.30 1.07
CA THR A 99 -14.92 -0.32 2.19
C THR A 99 -15.99 -1.39 2.02
N ARG A 100 -16.27 -1.79 0.77
CA ARG A 100 -17.24 -2.85 0.41
C ARG A 100 -16.80 -3.58 -0.87
N LEU A 101 -16.92 -4.91 -0.88
CA LEU A 101 -16.59 -5.79 -2.00
C LEU A 101 -17.15 -5.32 -3.34
N GLU A 102 -18.45 -5.02 -3.40
CA GLU A 102 -19.11 -4.64 -4.64
C GLU A 102 -18.67 -3.26 -5.15
N ARG A 103 -18.21 -2.36 -4.27
CA ARG A 103 -17.70 -1.04 -4.65
C ARG A 103 -16.28 -1.16 -5.18
N TRP A 104 -15.44 -1.93 -4.49
CA TRP A 104 -14.08 -2.24 -4.92
C TRP A 104 -14.08 -2.90 -6.30
N LEU A 105 -14.86 -3.98 -6.47
CA LEU A 105 -14.89 -4.72 -7.72
C LEU A 105 -15.50 -3.89 -8.86
N ALA A 106 -16.52 -3.07 -8.60
CA ALA A 106 -17.05 -2.15 -9.62
C ALA A 106 -16.06 -1.04 -9.99
N GLY A 107 -15.28 -0.55 -9.03
CA GLY A 107 -14.20 0.41 -9.27
C GLY A 107 -13.11 -0.21 -10.14
N ALA A 108 -12.73 -1.45 -9.85
CA ALA A 108 -11.78 -2.22 -10.63
C ALA A 108 -12.27 -2.45 -12.05
N VAL A 109 -13.57 -2.74 -12.20
CA VAL A 109 -14.17 -2.93 -13.51
C VAL A 109 -14.20 -1.66 -14.34
N ASP A 110 -14.64 -0.54 -13.76
CA ASP A 110 -14.61 0.76 -14.44
C ASP A 110 -13.16 1.16 -14.81
N ALA A 111 -12.21 0.94 -13.91
CA ALA A 111 -10.81 1.32 -14.11
C ALA A 111 -10.15 0.52 -15.23
N ALA A 112 -10.39 -0.77 -15.32
CA ALA A 112 -9.84 -1.57 -16.39
C ALA A 112 -10.57 -1.34 -17.72
N GLY A 113 -11.86 -1.01 -17.71
CA GLY A 113 -12.58 -0.54 -18.90
C GLY A 113 -12.01 0.76 -19.53
N LEU A 114 -11.11 1.47 -18.85
CA LEU A 114 -10.38 2.61 -19.42
C LEU A 114 -9.23 2.17 -20.34
N VAL A 115 -8.69 0.98 -20.11
CA VAL A 115 -7.49 0.44 -20.77
C VAL A 115 -7.85 -0.20 -22.11
N TYR A 116 -9.09 -0.66 -22.26
CA TYR A 116 -9.56 -1.37 -23.44
C TYR A 116 -10.56 -0.53 -24.25
N ASP A 117 -10.53 -0.69 -25.57
CA ASP A 117 -11.50 -0.08 -26.47
C ASP A 117 -12.75 -0.96 -26.68
N GLY A 118 -13.62 -0.57 -27.62
CA GLY A 118 -14.87 -1.28 -27.89
C GLY A 118 -14.70 -2.66 -28.54
N ASP A 119 -13.52 -2.94 -29.08
CA ASP A 119 -13.16 -4.23 -29.68
C ASP A 119 -12.41 -5.14 -28.70
N GLY A 120 -12.11 -4.63 -27.49
CA GLY A 120 -11.37 -5.35 -26.45
C GLY A 120 -9.85 -5.30 -26.64
N GLU A 121 -9.37 -4.47 -27.56
CA GLU A 121 -7.93 -4.18 -27.73
C GLU A 121 -7.52 -3.05 -26.77
N PHE A 122 -6.22 -2.90 -26.53
CA PHE A 122 -5.73 -1.78 -25.75
C PHE A 122 -6.01 -0.45 -26.46
N ALA A 123 -6.58 0.51 -25.74
CA ALA A 123 -6.82 1.83 -26.28
C ALA A 123 -5.49 2.57 -26.58
N ASP A 124 -5.58 3.60 -27.44
CA ASP A 124 -4.41 4.42 -27.80
C ASP A 124 -3.86 5.21 -26.58
N ASN A 125 -2.54 5.30 -26.46
CA ASN A 125 -1.81 6.04 -25.41
C ASN A 125 -2.12 5.56 -23.99
N ILE A 126 -2.34 4.25 -23.83
CA ILE A 126 -2.49 3.61 -22.53
C ILE A 126 -1.14 3.30 -21.90
N PHE A 127 -0.18 2.88 -22.72
CA PHE A 127 1.16 2.51 -22.29
C PHE A 127 2.20 3.47 -22.85
N ASP A 128 3.26 3.68 -22.07
CA ASP A 128 4.45 4.40 -22.49
C ASP A 128 5.37 3.52 -23.36
N ASP A 129 6.55 4.06 -23.71
CA ASP A 129 7.53 3.37 -24.55
C ASP A 129 8.10 2.08 -23.90
N ASP A 130 8.01 1.95 -22.57
CA ASP A 130 8.48 0.79 -21.80
C ASP A 130 7.36 -0.24 -21.58
N GLY A 131 6.12 0.06 -22.02
CA GLY A 131 4.96 -0.79 -21.86
C GLY A 131 4.28 -0.64 -20.50
N GLU A 132 4.64 0.37 -19.72
CA GLU A 132 4.01 0.69 -18.44
C GLU A 132 2.80 1.60 -18.66
N ILE A 133 1.78 1.48 -17.79
CA ILE A 133 0.61 2.34 -17.91
C ILE A 133 1.03 3.80 -17.68
N GLU A 134 0.69 4.65 -18.65
CA GLU A 134 0.92 6.09 -18.64
C GLU A 134 0.42 6.70 -17.30
N PRO A 135 1.22 7.55 -16.62
CA PRO A 135 0.85 8.09 -15.30
C PRO A 135 -0.53 8.76 -15.26
N VAL A 136 -0.91 9.44 -16.36
CA VAL A 136 -2.23 10.09 -16.49
C VAL A 136 -3.36 9.07 -16.58
N VAL A 137 -3.12 7.90 -17.19
CA VAL A 137 -4.09 6.80 -17.26
C VAL A 137 -4.20 6.13 -15.89
N ARG A 138 -3.06 5.86 -15.23
CA ARG A 138 -3.01 5.33 -13.87
C ARG A 138 -3.79 6.20 -12.88
N GLU A 139 -3.59 7.52 -12.91
CA GLU A 139 -4.36 8.44 -12.06
C GLU A 139 -5.87 8.35 -12.34
N LYS A 140 -6.29 8.30 -13.61
CA LYS A 140 -7.70 8.16 -13.98
C LYS A 140 -8.30 6.86 -13.45
N GLN A 141 -7.57 5.75 -13.55
CA GLN A 141 -8.00 4.46 -12.98
C GLN A 141 -8.24 4.57 -11.47
N ILE A 142 -7.29 5.12 -10.73
CA ILE A 142 -7.40 5.33 -9.29
C ILE A 142 -8.62 6.22 -8.95
N ARG A 143 -8.84 7.30 -9.70
CA ARG A 143 -10.01 8.17 -9.51
C ARG A 143 -11.34 7.48 -9.82
N LEU A 144 -11.38 6.54 -10.76
CA LEU A 144 -12.58 5.73 -11.03
C LEU A 144 -12.90 4.80 -9.86
N HIS A 145 -11.89 4.19 -9.24
CA HIS A 145 -12.07 3.46 -7.99
C HIS A 145 -12.66 4.36 -6.89
N LEU A 146 -12.07 5.53 -6.65
CA LEU A 146 -12.58 6.47 -5.63
C LEU A 146 -13.99 7.00 -5.93
N LYS A 147 -14.39 7.07 -7.20
CA LYS A 147 -15.77 7.42 -7.56
C LYS A 147 -16.77 6.36 -7.08
N ARG A 148 -16.38 5.08 -7.07
CA ARG A 148 -17.19 3.97 -6.56
C ARG A 148 -17.07 3.80 -5.05
N ASP A 149 -15.89 4.07 -4.50
CA ASP A 149 -15.59 3.97 -3.09
C ASP A 149 -14.79 5.16 -2.54
N PRO A 150 -15.45 6.31 -2.27
CA PRO A 150 -14.76 7.53 -1.85
C PRO A 150 -14.05 7.42 -0.50
N ALA A 151 -14.38 6.42 0.30
CA ALA A 151 -13.83 6.22 1.64
C ALA A 151 -12.81 5.07 1.70
N ALA A 152 -12.33 4.56 0.55
CA ALA A 152 -11.30 3.54 0.49
C ALA A 152 -9.91 4.17 0.75
N PRO A 153 -9.31 3.94 1.94
CA PRO A 153 -8.07 4.64 2.32
C PRO A 153 -6.88 4.21 1.47
N GLY A 154 -6.75 2.92 1.11
CA GLY A 154 -5.67 2.41 0.27
C GLY A 154 -5.67 2.98 -1.15
N VAL A 155 -6.87 3.16 -1.72
CA VAL A 155 -7.01 3.75 -3.07
C VAL A 155 -6.64 5.24 -3.04
N ARG A 156 -7.07 5.98 -2.01
CA ARG A 156 -6.71 7.38 -1.85
C ARG A 156 -5.22 7.56 -1.56
N TRP A 157 -4.64 6.66 -0.77
CA TRP A 157 -3.20 6.61 -0.51
C TRP A 157 -2.39 6.40 -1.81
N ARG A 158 -2.84 5.50 -2.70
CA ARG A 158 -2.23 5.36 -4.05
C ARG A 158 -2.41 6.58 -4.94
N LEU A 159 -3.53 7.30 -4.83
CA LEU A 159 -3.70 8.56 -5.55
C LEU A 159 -2.64 9.58 -5.12
N ALA A 160 -2.37 9.68 -3.81
CA ALA A 160 -1.33 10.56 -3.29
C ALA A 160 0.05 10.18 -3.85
N HIS A 161 0.40 8.88 -3.88
CA HIS A 161 1.66 8.42 -4.50
C HIS A 161 1.75 8.75 -5.99
N ALA A 162 0.69 8.48 -6.78
CA ALA A 162 0.65 8.83 -8.20
C ALA A 162 0.80 10.36 -8.44
N LEU A 163 0.29 11.19 -7.53
CA LEU A 163 0.49 12.64 -7.57
C LEU A 163 1.93 13.05 -7.23
N LEU A 164 2.58 12.34 -6.28
CA LEU A 164 3.99 12.58 -5.94
C LEU A 164 4.95 12.26 -7.09
N GLU A 165 4.69 11.16 -7.80
CA GLU A 165 5.43 10.75 -9.00
C GLU A 165 5.35 11.82 -10.10
N GLN A 166 4.18 12.47 -10.23
CA GLN A 166 3.96 13.59 -11.14
C GLN A 166 4.49 14.94 -10.63
N GLY A 167 5.04 14.98 -9.41
CA GLY A 167 5.55 16.20 -8.77
C GLY A 167 4.48 17.14 -8.21
N ALA A 168 3.21 16.72 -8.17
CA ALA A 168 2.11 17.47 -7.58
C ALA A 168 2.07 17.29 -6.05
N VAL A 169 3.11 17.79 -5.37
CA VAL A 169 3.36 17.53 -3.94
C VAL A 169 2.25 18.04 -3.04
N GLU A 170 1.71 19.23 -3.31
CA GLU A 170 0.63 19.83 -2.53
C GLU A 170 -0.70 19.09 -2.69
N ASP A 171 -1.00 18.60 -3.90
CA ASP A 171 -2.20 17.79 -4.14
C ASP A 171 -2.08 16.42 -3.47
N ALA A 172 -0.90 15.80 -3.54
CA ALA A 172 -0.61 14.57 -2.82
C ALA A 172 -0.78 14.73 -1.30
N ARG A 173 -0.33 15.85 -0.73
CA ARG A 173 -0.53 16.18 0.68
C ARG A 173 -2.02 16.20 1.03
N ASN A 174 -2.84 16.89 0.25
CA ASN A 174 -4.28 17.00 0.51
C ASN A 174 -4.96 15.63 0.53
N GLU A 175 -4.60 14.75 -0.41
CA GLU A 175 -5.11 13.38 -0.45
C GLU A 175 -4.64 12.57 0.76
N MET A 176 -3.37 12.69 1.15
CA MET A 176 -2.80 12.00 2.30
C MET A 176 -3.41 12.46 3.63
N GLU A 177 -3.63 13.77 3.82
CA GLU A 177 -4.33 14.33 4.99
C GLU A 177 -5.74 13.75 5.13
N GLN A 178 -6.44 13.54 4.02
CA GLN A 178 -7.74 12.88 4.03
C GLN A 178 -7.64 11.39 4.39
N VAL A 179 -6.60 10.67 3.92
CA VAL A 179 -6.37 9.26 4.32
C VAL A 179 -6.24 9.14 5.82
N VAL A 180 -5.36 9.94 6.44
CA VAL A 180 -5.10 9.84 7.89
C VAL A 180 -6.24 10.37 8.74
N ALA A 181 -7.10 11.24 8.19
CA ALA A 181 -8.33 11.68 8.83
C ALA A 181 -9.41 10.58 8.85
N ASP A 182 -9.55 9.83 7.75
CA ASP A 182 -10.54 8.76 7.62
C ASP A 182 -10.09 7.46 8.31
N ASP A 183 -8.80 7.14 8.23
CA ASP A 183 -8.18 5.99 8.90
C ASP A 183 -6.94 6.40 9.71
N PRO A 184 -7.12 6.89 10.95
CA PRO A 184 -6.00 7.26 11.81
C PRO A 184 -5.09 6.08 12.19
N ALA A 185 -5.54 4.82 11.97
CA ALA A 185 -4.75 3.63 12.26
C ALA A 185 -3.76 3.29 11.13
N PHE A 186 -3.88 3.93 9.95
CA PHE A 186 -3.04 3.63 8.81
C PHE A 186 -1.63 4.25 8.97
N ALA A 187 -0.72 3.48 9.58
CA ALA A 187 0.62 3.97 9.95
C ALA A 187 1.48 4.39 8.74
N TRP A 188 1.41 3.67 7.61
CA TRP A 188 2.13 4.05 6.39
C TRP A 188 1.67 5.40 5.82
N ALA A 189 0.37 5.69 5.85
CA ALA A 189 -0.15 6.99 5.40
C ALA A 189 0.39 8.15 6.27
N TRP A 190 0.47 7.96 7.59
CA TRP A 190 1.11 8.94 8.47
C TRP A 190 2.60 9.12 8.18
N LEU A 191 3.32 8.03 7.89
CA LEU A 191 4.75 8.12 7.54
C LEU A 191 4.96 8.83 6.19
N ASP A 192 4.12 8.55 5.20
CA ASP A 192 4.19 9.22 3.91
C ASP A 192 3.81 10.69 4.01
N LEU A 193 2.82 11.05 4.84
CA LEU A 193 2.53 12.45 5.17
C LEU A 193 3.74 13.14 5.78
N ALA A 194 4.43 12.49 6.73
CA ALA A 194 5.66 13.00 7.32
C ALA A 194 6.76 13.26 6.27
N ARG A 195 6.92 12.35 5.30
CA ARG A 195 7.88 12.50 4.19
C ARG A 195 7.49 13.67 3.29
N ILE A 196 6.20 13.86 3.00
CA ILE A 196 5.69 14.99 2.22
C ILE A 196 5.97 16.30 2.96
N SER A 197 5.64 16.39 4.25
CA SER A 197 5.90 17.56 5.09
C SER A 197 7.40 17.86 5.19
N GLU A 198 8.26 16.85 5.32
CA GLU A 198 9.72 17.01 5.30
C GLU A 198 10.19 17.60 3.96
N ARG A 199 9.69 17.09 2.82
CA ARG A 199 10.00 17.59 1.47
C ARG A 199 9.57 19.05 1.28
N LEU A 200 8.48 19.47 1.92
CA LEU A 200 7.99 20.85 1.94
C LEU A 200 8.74 21.76 2.94
N GLY A 201 9.68 21.20 3.72
CA GLY A 201 10.46 21.93 4.72
C GLY A 201 9.74 22.12 6.06
N GLU A 202 8.58 21.48 6.26
CA GLU A 202 7.75 21.56 7.45
C GLU A 202 8.17 20.53 8.51
N VAL A 203 9.47 20.49 8.83
CA VAL A 203 10.11 19.42 9.62
C VAL A 203 9.44 19.20 10.98
N LYS A 204 8.91 20.26 11.62
CA LYS A 204 8.18 20.10 12.89
C LYS A 204 6.87 19.33 12.72
N GLY A 205 6.12 19.60 11.65
CA GLY A 205 4.91 18.84 11.32
C GLY A 205 5.25 17.39 10.98
N ALA A 206 6.33 17.19 10.21
CA ALA A 206 6.82 15.85 9.89
C ALA A 206 7.15 15.00 11.13
N VAL A 207 7.73 15.62 12.18
CA VAL A 207 7.98 14.91 13.46
C VAL A 207 6.68 14.47 14.13
N ASP A 208 5.66 15.33 14.15
CA ASP A 208 4.37 14.99 14.75
C ASP A 208 3.65 13.89 13.96
N GLU A 209 3.68 13.95 12.63
CA GLU A 209 3.10 12.94 11.72
C GLU A 209 3.83 11.59 11.83
N ALA A 210 5.17 11.59 11.87
CA ALA A 210 5.94 10.37 12.08
C ALA A 210 5.68 9.75 13.46
N ARG A 211 5.42 10.57 14.48
CA ARG A 211 5.02 10.08 15.80
C ARG A 211 3.64 9.42 15.75
N MET A 212 2.68 10.01 15.03
CA MET A 212 1.38 9.38 14.80
C MET A 212 1.51 8.02 14.09
N ALA A 213 2.39 7.91 13.09
CA ALA A 213 2.71 6.64 12.43
C ALA A 213 3.20 5.59 13.44
N ALA A 214 4.19 5.95 14.27
CA ALA A 214 4.81 5.05 15.23
C ALA A 214 3.87 4.64 16.37
N GLU A 215 3.09 5.58 16.90
CA GLU A 215 2.10 5.32 17.96
C GLU A 215 0.95 4.46 17.47
N SER A 216 0.45 4.71 16.25
CA SER A 216 -0.57 3.87 15.62
C SER A 216 -0.07 2.44 15.42
N ALA A 217 1.13 2.30 14.83
CA ALA A 217 1.75 1.01 14.57
C ALA A 217 2.01 0.23 15.88
N GLU A 218 2.48 0.89 16.94
CA GLU A 218 2.68 0.24 18.24
C GLU A 218 1.34 -0.18 18.86
N GLY A 219 0.31 0.68 18.78
CA GLY A 219 -1.02 0.43 19.31
C GLY A 219 -1.74 -0.75 18.64
N SER A 220 -1.51 -0.94 17.34
CA SER A 220 -2.04 -2.08 16.56
C SER A 220 -1.13 -3.32 16.60
N GLN A 221 0.02 -3.26 17.27
CA GLN A 221 1.06 -4.31 17.28
C GLN A 221 1.57 -4.66 15.87
N HIS A 222 1.67 -3.66 15.02
CA HIS A 222 2.19 -3.77 13.66
C HIS A 222 3.63 -4.28 13.66
N PRO A 223 4.01 -5.24 12.80
CA PRO A 223 5.37 -5.80 12.78
C PRO A 223 6.47 -4.74 12.53
N GLN A 224 6.15 -3.67 11.81
CA GLN A 224 7.03 -2.58 11.43
C GLN A 224 7.05 -1.43 12.47
N ALA A 225 6.41 -1.56 13.64
CA ALA A 225 6.37 -0.51 14.67
C ALA A 225 7.76 0.04 15.04
N GLY A 226 8.77 -0.82 15.15
CA GLY A 226 10.15 -0.38 15.41
C GLY A 226 10.76 0.43 14.27
N TYR A 227 10.42 0.13 13.02
CA TYR A 227 10.84 0.93 11.86
C TYR A 227 10.22 2.33 11.89
N PHE A 228 8.92 2.46 12.19
CA PHE A 228 8.28 3.78 12.32
C PHE A 228 8.92 4.62 13.43
N TRP A 229 9.24 4.02 14.58
CA TRP A 229 10.00 4.73 15.63
C TRP A 229 11.41 5.16 15.18
N SER A 230 12.06 4.43 14.28
CA SER A 230 13.37 4.83 13.74
C SER A 230 13.27 6.11 12.90
N GLN A 231 12.13 6.31 12.21
CA GLN A 231 11.85 7.53 11.44
C GLN A 231 11.62 8.73 12.36
N VAL A 232 10.93 8.54 13.49
CA VAL A 232 10.79 9.56 14.54
C VAL A 232 12.17 9.97 15.05
N ALA A 233 13.05 9.02 15.34
CA ALA A 233 14.42 9.33 15.78
C ALA A 233 15.20 10.13 14.74
N ARG A 234 15.07 9.78 13.44
CA ARG A 234 15.73 10.52 12.34
C ARG A 234 15.25 11.97 12.26
N LEU A 235 13.95 12.19 12.25
CA LEU A 235 13.38 13.55 12.18
C LEU A 235 13.67 14.37 13.45
N ALA A 236 13.65 13.73 14.63
CA ALA A 236 14.05 14.38 15.89
C ALA A 236 15.53 14.81 15.88
N THR A 237 16.41 14.04 15.20
CA THR A 237 17.82 14.42 15.01
C THR A 237 17.94 15.69 14.18
N GLN A 238 17.12 15.85 13.13
CA GLN A 238 17.12 17.05 12.27
C GLN A 238 16.64 18.30 13.01
N THR A 239 15.69 18.15 13.94
CA THR A 239 15.16 19.27 14.75
C THR A 239 15.99 19.56 16.00
N GLY A 240 16.98 18.73 16.33
CA GLY A 240 17.79 18.84 17.54
C GLY A 240 17.06 18.45 18.83
N ASP A 241 15.94 17.72 18.73
CA ASP A 241 15.21 17.20 19.88
C ASP A 241 15.86 15.90 20.37
N ASP A 242 16.92 16.04 21.15
CA ASP A 242 17.70 14.91 21.69
C ASP A 242 16.89 14.00 22.62
N ILE A 243 15.87 14.54 23.28
CA ILE A 243 15.01 13.78 24.21
C ILE A 243 14.12 12.85 23.38
N LEU A 244 13.37 13.40 22.43
CA LEU A 244 12.49 12.62 21.56
C LEU A 244 13.31 11.60 20.74
N ARG A 245 14.48 12.00 20.22
CA ARG A 245 15.38 11.09 19.50
C ARG A 245 15.76 9.89 20.37
N ALA A 246 16.15 10.11 21.63
CA ALA A 246 16.58 9.03 22.53
C ALA A 246 15.42 8.11 22.92
N GLU A 247 14.21 8.65 23.12
CA GLU A 247 13.00 7.89 23.38
C GLU A 247 12.65 6.99 22.19
N ALA A 248 12.58 7.57 20.99
CA ALA A 248 12.29 6.87 19.75
C ALA A 248 13.34 5.79 19.42
N ALA A 249 14.63 6.07 19.66
CA ALA A 249 15.70 5.09 19.50
C ALA A 249 15.56 3.89 20.47
N THR A 250 15.12 4.15 21.69
CA THR A 250 14.85 3.11 22.70
C THR A 250 13.69 2.23 22.24
N ARG A 251 12.58 2.83 21.79
CA ARG A 251 11.42 2.10 21.25
C ARG A 251 11.77 1.27 20.04
N THR A 252 12.55 1.83 19.11
CA THR A 252 13.09 1.11 17.95
C THR A 252 13.83 -0.15 18.38
N SER A 253 14.77 -0.04 19.33
CA SER A 253 15.59 -1.17 19.79
C SER A 253 14.77 -2.24 20.53
N MET A 254 13.69 -1.85 21.20
CA MET A 254 12.79 -2.78 21.89
C MET A 254 11.86 -3.52 20.93
N LEU A 255 11.27 -2.80 19.97
CA LEU A 255 10.25 -3.34 19.06
C LEU A 255 10.86 -4.08 17.86
N ALA A 256 12.05 -3.69 17.42
CA ALA A 256 12.73 -4.29 16.28
C ALA A 256 14.22 -4.54 16.57
N PRO A 257 14.56 -5.52 17.45
CA PRO A 257 15.93 -5.77 17.90
C PRO A 257 16.89 -6.20 16.76
N THR A 258 16.37 -6.70 15.65
CA THR A 258 17.15 -7.10 14.46
C THR A 258 17.30 -5.99 13.43
N LEU A 259 16.59 -4.85 13.58
CA LEU A 259 16.54 -3.78 12.58
C LEU A 259 17.93 -3.23 12.24
N LYS A 260 18.80 -3.06 13.24
CA LYS A 260 20.18 -2.60 13.03
C LYS A 260 20.91 -3.49 12.02
N GLN A 261 20.86 -4.80 12.23
CA GLN A 261 21.58 -5.75 11.38
C GLN A 261 21.01 -5.75 9.96
N ALA A 262 19.68 -5.76 9.84
CA ALA A 262 19.00 -5.69 8.54
C ALA A 262 19.36 -4.40 7.77
N GLN A 263 19.30 -3.23 8.40
CA GLN A 263 19.67 -1.96 7.77
C GLN A 263 21.15 -1.89 7.38
N MET A 264 22.05 -2.42 8.22
CA MET A 264 23.47 -2.50 7.88
C MET A 264 23.74 -3.40 6.66
N VAL A 265 22.97 -4.47 6.48
CA VAL A 265 23.01 -5.32 5.27
C VAL A 265 22.49 -4.53 4.07
N GLY A 266 21.31 -3.92 4.18
CA GLY A 266 20.71 -3.13 3.10
C GLY A 266 21.62 -1.99 2.61
N VAL A 267 22.29 -1.26 3.51
CA VAL A 267 23.27 -0.23 3.10
C VAL A 267 24.40 -0.83 2.25
N ARG A 268 24.90 -2.02 2.58
CA ARG A 268 25.97 -2.66 1.80
C ARG A 268 25.47 -3.08 0.41
N GLU A 269 24.29 -3.65 0.34
CA GLU A 269 23.66 -4.07 -0.93
C GLU A 269 23.40 -2.86 -1.84
N LEU A 270 22.88 -1.76 -1.28
CA LEU A 270 22.67 -0.51 -2.02
C LEU A 270 23.98 0.08 -2.55
N LEU A 271 25.06 0.06 -1.75
CA LEU A 271 26.38 0.48 -2.22
C LEU A 271 26.93 -0.41 -3.34
N GLU A 272 26.70 -1.72 -3.29
CA GLU A 272 27.09 -2.65 -4.35
C GLU A 272 26.29 -2.41 -5.64
N ALA A 273 25.01 -2.03 -5.51
CA ALA A 273 24.16 -1.60 -6.61
C ALA A 273 24.47 -0.19 -7.13
N GLY A 274 25.33 0.58 -6.44
CA GLY A 274 25.67 1.96 -6.78
C GLY A 274 24.63 3.01 -6.32
N ASP A 275 23.58 2.59 -5.60
CA ASP A 275 22.57 3.49 -5.04
C ASP A 275 23.06 4.13 -3.74
N THR A 276 23.85 5.19 -3.90
CA THR A 276 24.44 5.92 -2.78
C THR A 276 23.42 6.79 -2.03
N GLU A 277 22.34 7.21 -2.70
CA GLU A 277 21.31 8.06 -2.09
C GLU A 277 20.47 7.27 -1.08
N SER A 278 19.96 6.11 -1.49
CA SER A 278 19.23 5.22 -0.58
C SER A 278 20.12 4.72 0.56
N ALA A 279 21.40 4.45 0.28
CA ALA A 279 22.38 4.08 1.30
C ALA A 279 22.55 5.18 2.37
N LYS A 280 22.57 6.45 1.97
CA LYS A 280 22.61 7.60 2.91
C LYS A 280 21.36 7.64 3.78
N GLY A 281 20.17 7.46 3.20
CA GLY A 281 18.91 7.43 3.95
C GLY A 281 18.90 6.35 5.05
N LEU A 282 19.36 5.13 4.74
CA LEU A 282 19.48 4.07 5.75
C LEU A 282 20.55 4.38 6.82
N VAL A 283 21.66 5.00 6.44
CA VAL A 283 22.69 5.45 7.39
C VAL A 283 22.16 6.51 8.36
N ASP A 284 21.31 7.42 7.89
CA ASP A 284 20.70 8.44 8.74
C ASP A 284 19.80 7.82 9.81
N LEU A 285 19.01 6.79 9.45
CA LEU A 285 18.24 6.01 10.42
C LEU A 285 19.15 5.31 11.45
N LEU A 286 20.20 4.62 10.96
CA LEU A 286 21.15 3.92 11.82
C LEU A 286 21.83 4.88 12.80
N ARG A 287 22.24 6.06 12.35
CA ARG A 287 22.87 7.09 13.19
C ARG A 287 21.89 7.71 14.17
N ALA A 288 20.63 7.89 13.80
CA ALA A 288 19.62 8.44 14.69
C ALA A 288 19.36 7.51 15.90
N VAL A 289 19.32 6.19 15.65
CA VAL A 289 19.02 5.17 16.66
C VAL A 289 20.28 4.74 17.43
N TRP A 290 21.40 4.52 16.74
CA TRP A 290 22.66 4.05 17.33
C TRP A 290 23.84 5.02 17.07
N PRO A 291 23.77 6.28 17.52
CA PRO A 291 24.73 7.35 17.16
C PRO A 291 26.17 7.12 17.63
N ARG A 292 26.41 6.15 18.52
CA ARG A 292 27.73 5.85 19.11
C ARG A 292 28.22 4.43 18.78
N ASP A 293 27.49 3.70 17.94
CA ASP A 293 27.89 2.36 17.53
C ASP A 293 29.03 2.42 16.52
N LEU A 294 30.12 1.69 16.77
CA LEU A 294 31.33 1.77 15.97
C LEU A 294 31.12 1.25 14.53
N GLU A 295 30.31 0.20 14.35
CA GLU A 295 30.03 -0.35 13.02
C GLU A 295 29.21 0.63 12.20
N VAL A 296 28.22 1.28 12.82
CA VAL A 296 27.41 2.33 12.18
C VAL A 296 28.29 3.51 11.77
N LEU A 297 29.18 3.98 12.66
CA LEU A 297 30.08 5.10 12.37
C LEU A 297 31.11 4.78 11.27
N GLU A 298 31.58 3.54 11.20
CA GLU A 298 32.47 3.09 10.12
C GLU A 298 31.74 3.01 8.78
N LEU A 299 30.55 2.42 8.76
CA LEU A 299 29.74 2.30 7.55
C LEU A 299 29.35 3.68 7.00
N ALA A 300 28.94 4.59 7.87
CA ALA A 300 28.58 5.94 7.47
C ALA A 300 29.74 6.71 6.83
N ARG A 301 30.97 6.57 7.37
CA ARG A 301 32.17 7.17 6.75
C ARG A 301 32.46 6.62 5.36
N ARG A 302 32.13 5.34 5.09
CA ARG A 302 32.27 4.75 3.76
C ARG A 302 31.25 5.32 2.78
N VAL A 303 29.99 5.49 3.21
CA VAL A 303 28.93 6.07 2.39
C VAL A 303 29.18 7.55 2.10
N GLU A 304 29.74 8.30 3.05
CA GLU A 304 30.09 9.72 2.89
C GLU A 304 31.37 9.95 2.07
N GLY A 305 32.26 8.96 2.02
CA GLY A 305 33.53 9.02 1.30
C GLY A 305 33.47 8.57 -0.16
N ASN A 306 32.35 7.97 -0.58
CA ASN A 306 32.03 7.59 -1.96
C ASN A 306 31.17 8.68 -2.63
#